data_AF-A0A2R6J9T6-F1
#
_entry.id   AF-A0A2R6J9T6-F1
#
_cell.length_a   1.000
_cell.length_b   1.000
_cell.length_c   1.000
_cell.angle_alpha   90.00
_cell.angle_beta   90.00
_cell.angle_gamma   90.00
#
_symmetry.space_group_name_H-M   'P 1'
#
loop_
_entity.id
_entity.type
_entity.pdbx_description
1 polymer ?
#
loop_
_entity_poly.entity_id
_entity_poly.type
_entity_poly.pdbx_seq_one_letter_code
_entity_poly.pdbx_strand_id
1 'polypeptide(L)'
;MKRVNTFRIVPRSDADAECLRRLLDASASLWNEVNYGRRQYFTDPNIDQPIWEADDHYGRYKGVVGSATAQQVIRKNDQAW
;
A
#
# COMPACT_ATOMS: atom_id res chain seq x y z
N MET A 1 -23.62 -3.56 -5.63
CA MET A 1 -22.94 -3.40 -6.93
C MET A 1 -21.63 -2.65 -6.72
N LYS A 2 -20.46 -3.31 -6.84
CA LYS A 2 -19.15 -2.63 -6.80
C LYS A 2 -18.95 -1.95 -8.16
N ARG A 3 -18.93 -0.62 -8.21
CA ARG A 3 -18.49 0.10 -9.41
C ARG A 3 -16.98 -0.10 -9.55
N VAL A 4 -16.54 -0.66 -10.68
CA VAL A 4 -15.12 -0.74 -11.05
C VAL A 4 -14.89 0.25 -12.18
N ASN A 5 -14.12 1.29 -11.91
CA ASN A 5 -13.69 2.25 -12.92
C ASN A 5 -12.36 1.77 -13.50
N THR A 6 -12.24 1.79 -14.82
CA THR A 6 -10.98 1.55 -15.51
C THR A 6 -10.40 2.88 -15.97
N PHE A 7 -9.16 3.17 -15.60
CA PHE A 7 -8.46 4.38 -15.99
C PHE A 7 -7.29 4.00 -16.91
N ARG A 8 -7.12 4.76 -17.99
CA ARG A 8 -5.93 4.68 -18.85
C ARG A 8 -5.04 5.87 -18.56
N ILE A 9 -3.91 5.62 -17.93
CA ILE A 9 -2.89 6.65 -17.64
C ILE A 9 -1.89 6.65 -18.79
N VAL A 10 -1.66 7.80 -19.41
CA VAL A 10 -0.72 7.97 -20.52
C VAL A 10 0.29 9.06 -20.15
N PRO A 11 1.51 8.70 -19.75
CA PRO A 11 2.60 9.67 -19.56
C PRO A 11 2.85 10.45 -20.85
N ARG A 12 3.16 11.75 -20.74
CA ARG A 12 3.43 12.63 -21.90
C ARG A 12 4.93 12.88 -22.14
N SER A 13 5.77 12.39 -21.23
CA SER A 13 7.22 12.50 -21.28
C SER A 13 7.87 11.30 -20.58
N ASP A 14 9.16 11.09 -20.81
CA ASP A 14 9.93 10.05 -20.09
C ASP A 14 9.97 10.34 -18.59
N ALA A 15 10.04 11.61 -18.20
CA ALA A 15 9.98 12.04 -16.80
C ALA A 15 8.64 11.67 -16.14
N ASP A 16 7.52 11.88 -16.82
CA ASP A 16 6.21 11.47 -16.34
C ASP A 16 6.10 9.94 -16.21
N ALA A 17 6.68 9.21 -17.17
CA ALA A 17 6.66 7.75 -17.19
C ALA A 17 7.46 7.17 -16.01
N GLU A 18 8.61 7.76 -15.72
CA GLU A 18 9.43 7.39 -14.57
C GLU A 18 8.74 7.75 -13.24
N CYS A 19 8.15 8.94 -13.15
CA CYS A 19 7.36 9.34 -11.98
C CYS A 19 6.21 8.35 -11.71
N LEU A 20 5.46 7.98 -12.75
CA LEU A 20 4.39 6.99 -12.66
C LEU A 20 4.92 5.62 -12.21
N ARG A 21 6.05 5.17 -12.77
CA ARG A 21 6.65 3.87 -12.41
C ARG A 21 7.03 3.84 -10.93
N ARG A 22 7.71 4.87 -10.43
CA ARG A 22 8.11 4.99 -9.01
C ARG A 22 6.90 5.05 -8.09
N LEU A 23 5.85 5.76 -8.49
CA LEU A 23 4.59 5.82 -7.75
C LEU A 23 3.92 4.44 -7.65
N LEU A 24 3.84 3.71 -8.77
CA LEU A 24 3.22 2.38 -8.82
C LEU A 24 4.01 1.35 -8.01
N ASP A 25 5.33 1.35 -8.16
CA ASP A 25 6.24 0.45 -7.44
C ASP A 25 6.16 0.66 -5.92
N ALA A 26 6.20 1.92 -5.48
CA ALA A 26 6.05 2.27 -4.07
C ALA A 26 4.65 1.91 -3.52
N SER A 27 3.60 2.06 -4.33
CA SER A 27 2.23 1.69 -3.93
C SER A 27 2.08 0.18 -3.76
N ALA A 28 2.64 -0.61 -4.69
CA ALA A 28 2.64 -2.07 -4.62
C ALA A 28 3.47 -2.57 -3.43
N SER A 29 4.65 -1.97 -3.21
CA SER A 29 5.54 -2.33 -2.10
C SER A 29 4.90 -2.04 -0.74
N LEU A 30 4.28 -0.87 -0.57
CA LEU A 30 3.53 -0.55 0.64
C LEU A 30 2.44 -1.59 0.93
N TRP A 31 1.62 -1.93 -0.06
CA TRP A 31 0.58 -2.96 0.10
C TRP A 31 1.18 -4.30 0.55
N ASN A 32 2.25 -4.74 -0.12
CA ASN A 32 2.86 -6.04 0.14
C ASN A 32 3.49 -6.12 1.52
N GLU A 33 4.21 -5.08 1.95
CA GLU A 33 4.86 -5.05 3.26
C GLU A 33 3.84 -5.02 4.41
N VAL A 34 2.80 -4.17 4.31
CA VAL A 34 1.70 -4.13 5.29
C VAL A 34 1.01 -5.49 5.38
N ASN A 35 0.71 -6.09 4.23
CA ASN A 35 0.09 -7.41 4.17
C ASN A 35 0.99 -8.50 4.78
N TYR A 36 2.29 -8.42 4.52
CA TYR A 36 3.26 -9.36 5.06
C TYR A 36 3.37 -9.25 6.58
N GLY A 37 3.45 -8.04 7.14
CA GLY A 37 3.49 -7.80 8.57
C GLY A 37 2.26 -8.37 9.28
N ARG A 38 1.07 -8.12 8.75
CA ARG A 38 -0.20 -8.70 9.24
C ARG A 38 -0.20 -10.21 9.21
N ARG A 39 0.28 -10.79 8.11
CA ARG A 39 0.42 -12.24 8.01
C ARG A 39 1.36 -12.79 9.08
N GLN A 40 2.48 -12.12 9.37
CA GLN A 40 3.38 -12.55 10.46
C GLN A 40 2.64 -12.56 11.80
N TYR A 41 1.94 -11.47 12.14
CA TYR A 41 1.15 -11.37 13.36
C TYR A 41 0.07 -12.45 13.45
N PHE A 42 -0.57 -12.77 12.31
CA PHE A 42 -1.61 -13.79 12.27
C PHE A 42 -1.08 -15.22 12.46
N THR A 43 0.14 -15.51 11.97
CA THR A 43 0.68 -16.87 11.96
C THR A 43 1.67 -17.18 13.08
N ASP A 44 2.26 -16.16 13.69
CA ASP A 44 3.25 -16.35 14.76
C ASP A 44 2.53 -16.53 16.12
N PRO A 45 2.61 -17.71 16.74
CA PRO A 45 1.94 -17.97 18.02
C PRO A 45 2.54 -17.19 19.20
N ASN A 46 3.70 -16.53 19.02
CA ASN A 46 4.35 -15.75 20.07
C ASN A 46 3.92 -14.28 20.10
N ILE A 47 3.11 -13.84 19.12
CA ILE A 47 2.60 -12.46 19.04
C ILE A 47 1.19 -12.42 19.63
N ASP A 48 1.05 -11.86 20.83
CA ASP A 48 -0.24 -11.62 21.50
C ASP A 48 -0.74 -10.18 21.24
N GLN A 49 -0.85 -9.81 19.97
CA GLN A 49 -1.34 -8.50 19.53
C GLN A 49 -2.23 -8.65 18.29
N PRO A 50 -3.23 -7.76 18.11
CA PRO A 50 -4.02 -7.72 16.88
C PRO A 50 -3.13 -7.50 15.65
N ILE A 51 -3.50 -8.08 14.51
CA ILE A 51 -2.76 -7.92 13.23
C ILE A 51 -2.58 -6.45 12.81
N TRP A 52 -3.46 -5.56 13.28
CA TRP A 52 -3.44 -4.13 12.98
C TRP A 52 -2.34 -3.35 13.71
N GLU A 53 -1.71 -3.96 14.72
CA GLU A 53 -0.54 -3.40 15.42
C GLU A 53 0.77 -3.68 14.67
N ALA A 54 0.74 -4.47 13.59
CA ALA A 54 1.89 -4.64 12.71
C ALA A 54 2.25 -3.29 12.05
N ASP A 55 3.56 -3.03 11.86
CA ASP A 55 4.05 -1.80 11.22
C ASP A 55 3.32 -1.54 9.90
N ASP A 56 2.71 -0.36 9.80
CA ASP A 56 1.96 0.07 8.63
C ASP A 56 2.85 0.66 7.53
N HIS A 57 4.15 0.82 7.82
CA HIS A 57 5.17 1.38 6.95
C HIS A 57 4.83 2.77 6.39
N TYR A 58 3.85 3.48 6.96
CA TYR A 58 3.35 4.75 6.46
C TYR A 58 4.47 5.79 6.31
N GLY A 59 5.33 5.90 7.32
CA GLY A 59 6.43 6.86 7.36
C GLY A 59 7.40 6.70 6.18
N ARG A 60 7.65 5.46 5.74
CA ARG A 60 8.56 5.13 4.64
C ARG A 60 7.99 5.57 3.30
N TYR A 61 6.69 5.41 3.09
CA TYR A 61 6.07 5.56 1.77
C TYR A 61 5.39 6.92 1.55
N LYS A 62 4.99 7.65 2.59
CA LYS A 62 4.24 8.92 2.45
C LYS A 62 4.93 9.98 1.60
N GLY A 63 6.27 9.96 1.53
CA GLY A 63 7.06 10.90 0.72
C GLY A 63 7.07 10.59 -0.78
N VAL A 64 6.77 9.34 -1.16
CA VAL A 64 6.73 8.90 -2.56
C VAL A 64 5.29 8.82 -3.06
N VAL A 65 4.40 8.15 -2.33
CA VAL A 65 3.01 7.93 -2.78
C VAL A 65 2.05 9.05 -2.36
N GLY A 66 2.50 9.93 -1.47
CA GLY A 66 1.67 10.95 -0.83
C GLY A 66 0.93 10.43 0.41
N SER A 67 0.83 11.29 1.42
CA SER A 67 0.25 10.97 2.74
C SER A 67 -1.17 10.36 2.65
N ALA A 68 -2.07 11.01 1.90
CA ALA A 68 -3.45 10.54 1.76
C ALA A 68 -3.53 9.18 1.05
N THR A 69 -2.72 8.96 0.00
CA THR A 69 -2.69 7.69 -0.72
C THR A 69 -2.13 6.58 0.16
N ALA A 70 -1.05 6.82 0.91
CA ALA A 70 -0.48 5.84 1.82
C ALA A 70 -1.51 5.36 2.86
N GLN A 71 -2.21 6.29 3.51
CA GLN A 71 -3.29 5.96 4.45
C GLN A 71 -4.42 5.16 3.79
N GLN A 72 -4.79 5.51 2.55
CA GLN A 72 -5.84 4.80 1.83
C GLN A 72 -5.42 3.38 1.45
N VAL A 73 -4.15 3.15 1.10
CA VAL A 73 -3.61 1.80 0.84
C VAL A 73 -3.70 0.95 2.11
N ILE A 74 -3.23 1.47 3.24
CA ILE A 74 -3.30 0.79 4.55
C ILE A 74 -4.75 0.45 4.89
N ARG A 75 -5.65 1.45 4.85
CA ARG A 75 -7.08 1.26 5.13
C ARG A 75 -7.76 0.26 4.19
N LYS A 76 -7.32 0.17 2.93
CA LYS A 76 -7.82 -0.83 1.98
C LYS A 76 -7.28 -2.21 2.25
N ASN A 77 -6.04 -2.31 2.73
CA ASN A 77 -5.51 -3.56 3.25
C ASN A 77 -6.30 -4.00 4.50
N ASP A 78 -6.70 -3.07 5.38
CA ASP A 78 -7.55 -3.37 6.56
C ASP A 78 -8.89 -4.00 6.18
N GLN A 79 -9.49 -3.53 5.09
CA GLN A 79 -10.76 -4.06 4.60
C GLN A 79 -10.61 -5.41 3.88
N ALA A 80 -9.39 -5.78 3.49
CA ALA A 80 -9.12 -6.99 2.74
C ALA A 80 -8.77 -8.18 3.64
N TRP A 81 -8.19 -7.89 4.81
CA TRP A 81 -8.03 -8.81 5.93
C TRP A 81 -9.36 -9.00 6.68
#